data_AF-A0A2N8KKV3-F1
#
_entry.id   AF-A0A2N8KKV3-F1
#
_cell.length_a   1.000
_cell.length_b   1.000
_cell.length_c   1.000
_cell.angle_alpha   90.00
_cell.angle_beta   90.00
_cell.angle_gamma   90.00
#
_symmetry.space_group_name_H-M   'P 1'
#
loop_
_entity.id
_entity.type
_entity.pdbx_description
1 polymer ?
#
loop_
_entity_poly.entity_id
_entity_poly.type
_entity_poly.pdbx_seq_one_letter_code
_entity_poly.pdbx_strand_id
1 'polypeptide(L)'
;MTADRQPLIECEHCASIYRRHQLEPDETANCARCGATLWRYSGLSLSNWLALAIAALIVFGVANAYPVASMSVQGMTQQASLLDAISITWRQGHWVVAVMTGLAGFALPLLQLGVLLWVLGPLSRGREPLAFRPAMRLLGILRPWCMVPVFLLGVLVAVVKLAGMAAVSPGIGLGAFGILTILLTMLGRLSPHALWRYAEDTGVVPVHVPQAGPDRVLTGCHVCGQVQALPREADPEALHHCVRCDALVHHRKPDHLARTWALLLAAIVFYIPANVLPVMKVSSVLGDSAHTILGGVVELWEMGSWDIALIVFIASVVVPLTKLLAIILLLLTEQWRSTTNLRPRTRLYQMVEFIGQWSMLDVFVVILLAALADFQGLMEISAGAGAAAFGVVVILTMLSAMSFDLRRSWDLETQSEIESAPVESRRRPTTGAGQETG
;
A
#
# COMPACT_ATOMS: atom_id res chain seq x y z
N MET A 1 7.21 17.69 -31.68
CA MET A 1 8.42 17.42 -30.86
C MET A 1 9.22 16.36 -31.59
N THR A 2 10.51 16.58 -31.85
CA THR A 2 11.40 15.55 -32.42
C THR A 2 11.45 14.34 -31.50
N ALA A 3 11.46 13.12 -32.05
CA ALA A 3 11.32 11.86 -31.30
C ALA A 3 12.35 11.67 -30.16
N ASP A 4 13.45 12.44 -30.18
CA ASP A 4 14.60 12.31 -29.27
C ASP A 4 14.49 13.11 -27.96
N ARG A 5 13.40 13.86 -27.74
CA ARG A 5 13.15 14.62 -26.50
C ARG A 5 12.01 14.07 -25.65
N GLN A 6 11.49 12.89 -25.98
CA GLN A 6 10.40 12.29 -25.19
C GLN A 6 10.95 11.72 -23.87
N PRO A 7 10.30 12.01 -22.72
CA PRO A 7 10.73 11.47 -21.44
C PRO A 7 10.65 9.95 -21.41
N LEU A 8 11.55 9.33 -20.64
CA LEU A 8 11.59 7.89 -20.46
C LEU A 8 10.82 7.49 -19.20
N ILE A 9 10.24 6.29 -19.22
CA ILE A 9 9.62 5.64 -18.06
C ILE A 9 10.20 4.25 -17.87
N GLU A 10 10.46 3.87 -16.63
CA GLU A 10 10.85 2.50 -16.25
C GLU A 10 9.62 1.74 -15.71
N CYS A 11 9.50 0.47 -16.07
CA CYS A 11 8.56 -0.45 -15.43
C CYS A 11 9.03 -0.84 -14.02
N GLU A 12 8.22 -0.56 -13.00
CA GLU A 12 8.53 -0.83 -11.59
C GLU A 12 8.79 -2.33 -11.28
N HIS A 13 8.23 -3.25 -12.06
CA HIS A 13 8.33 -4.70 -11.78
C HIS A 13 9.45 -5.44 -12.53
N CYS A 14 9.81 -4.99 -13.75
CA CYS A 14 10.77 -5.70 -14.61
C CYS A 14 11.90 -4.82 -15.16
N ALA A 15 11.96 -3.54 -14.74
CA ALA A 15 12.98 -2.57 -15.14
C ALA A 15 13.03 -2.23 -16.64
N SER A 16 12.09 -2.69 -17.46
CA SER A 16 12.04 -2.34 -18.88
C SER A 16 11.76 -0.84 -19.06
N ILE A 17 12.53 -0.20 -19.94
CA ILE A 17 12.45 1.24 -20.19
C ILE A 17 11.70 1.49 -21.49
N TYR A 18 10.77 2.44 -21.45
CA TYR A 18 9.95 2.85 -22.57
C TYR A 18 10.04 4.36 -22.77
N ARG A 19 9.86 4.81 -24.02
CA ARG A 19 9.63 6.23 -24.33
C ARG A 19 8.17 6.57 -24.05
N ARG A 20 7.95 7.72 -23.43
CA ARG A 20 6.61 8.21 -23.14
C ARG A 20 5.91 8.72 -24.38
N HIS A 21 4.76 8.12 -24.66
CA HIS A 21 3.80 8.64 -25.61
C HIS A 21 2.61 9.28 -24.88
N GLN A 22 1.98 10.25 -25.51
CA GLN A 22 0.73 10.82 -25.04
C GLN A 22 -0.38 9.81 -25.31
N LEU A 23 -1.23 9.57 -24.31
CA LEU A 23 -2.37 8.66 -24.44
C LEU A 23 -3.62 9.43 -24.86
N GLU A 24 -4.41 8.82 -25.72
CA GLU A 24 -5.77 9.25 -26.04
C GLU A 24 -6.76 8.83 -24.92
N PRO A 25 -7.98 9.40 -24.90
CA PRO A 25 -9.01 8.99 -23.94
C PRO A 25 -9.22 7.47 -23.95
N ASP A 26 -9.36 6.89 -22.76
CA ASP A 26 -9.51 5.45 -22.50
C ASP A 26 -8.33 4.53 -22.87
N GLU A 27 -7.22 5.08 -23.34
CA GLU A 27 -6.02 4.27 -23.57
C GLU A 27 -5.28 3.93 -22.27
N THR A 28 -4.59 2.78 -22.30
CA THR A 28 -3.72 2.31 -21.22
C THR A 28 -2.39 1.83 -21.77
N ALA A 29 -1.28 2.22 -21.14
CA ALA A 29 0.05 1.76 -21.51
C ALA A 29 0.42 0.55 -20.64
N ASN A 30 0.69 -0.59 -21.26
CA ASN A 30 1.13 -1.81 -20.57
C ASN A 30 2.57 -2.16 -20.95
N CYS A 31 3.31 -2.73 -20.00
CA CYS A 31 4.66 -3.23 -20.22
C CYS A 31 4.62 -4.48 -21.11
N ALA A 32 5.34 -4.46 -22.23
CA ALA A 32 5.43 -5.59 -23.16
C ALA A 32 6.11 -6.84 -22.54
N ARG A 33 6.97 -6.66 -21.53
CA ARG A 33 7.71 -7.75 -20.88
C ARG A 33 6.86 -8.46 -19.83
N CYS A 34 6.50 -7.74 -18.76
CA CYS A 34 5.79 -8.33 -17.61
C CYS A 34 4.26 -8.21 -17.67
N GLY A 35 3.72 -7.36 -18.56
CA GLY A 35 2.27 -7.11 -18.68
C GLY A 35 1.70 -6.13 -17.66
N ALA A 36 2.52 -5.53 -16.79
CA ALA A 36 2.06 -4.55 -15.82
C ALA A 36 1.64 -3.23 -16.48
N THR A 37 0.59 -2.59 -15.97
CA THR A 37 0.17 -1.26 -16.43
C THR A 37 1.19 -0.20 -15.99
N LEU A 38 1.74 0.54 -16.94
CA LEU A 38 2.71 1.63 -16.72
C LEU A 38 2.00 2.92 -16.32
N TRP A 39 1.01 3.33 -17.11
CA TRP A 39 0.08 4.40 -16.74
C TRP A 39 -1.23 4.27 -17.50
N ARG A 40 -2.25 5.02 -17.06
CA ARG A 40 -3.55 5.15 -17.71
C ARG A 40 -3.84 6.61 -18.01
N TYR A 41 -4.66 6.86 -19.03
CA TYR A 41 -5.20 8.20 -19.27
C TYR A 41 -5.93 8.74 -18.03
N SER A 42 -5.81 10.04 -17.78
CA SER A 42 -6.52 10.74 -16.71
C SER A 42 -7.10 12.04 -17.27
N GLY A 43 -8.43 12.10 -17.39
CA GLY A 43 -9.14 13.31 -17.82
C GLY A 43 -9.23 14.40 -16.75
N LEU A 44 -8.70 14.17 -15.54
CA LEU A 44 -8.73 15.14 -14.44
C LEU A 44 -7.55 16.12 -14.54
N SER A 45 -7.86 17.42 -14.57
CA SER A 45 -6.89 18.50 -14.48
C SER A 45 -6.33 18.64 -13.06
N LEU A 46 -5.20 19.35 -12.91
CA LEU A 46 -4.62 19.65 -11.60
C LEU A 46 -5.59 20.37 -10.65
N SER A 47 -6.41 21.28 -11.19
CA SER A 47 -7.43 21.99 -10.41
C SER A 47 -8.54 21.05 -9.92
N ASN A 48 -8.93 20.07 -10.73
CA ASN A 48 -9.93 19.07 -10.33
C ASN A 48 -9.36 18.16 -9.22
N TRP A 49 -8.09 17.75 -9.33
CA TRP A 49 -7.41 17.01 -8.28
C TRP A 49 -7.31 17.81 -6.97
N LEU A 50 -7.01 19.11 -7.06
CA LEU A 50 -7.01 20.00 -5.89
C LEU A 50 -8.40 20.07 -5.24
N ALA A 51 -9.46 20.24 -6.03
CA ALA A 51 -10.83 20.26 -5.53
C ALA A 51 -11.21 18.94 -4.83
N LEU A 52 -10.82 17.80 -5.39
CA LEU A 52 -11.02 16.48 -4.77
C LEU A 52 -10.24 16.35 -3.45
N ALA A 53 -9.01 16.85 -3.38
CA ALA A 53 -8.22 16.85 -2.14
C ALA A 53 -8.83 17.73 -1.04
N ILE A 54 -9.36 18.90 -1.40
CA ILE A 54 -10.06 19.79 -0.46
C ILE A 54 -11.34 19.13 0.03
N ALA A 55 -12.15 18.58 -0.88
CA ALA A 55 -13.36 17.84 -0.52
C ALA A 55 -13.05 16.67 0.41
N ALA A 56 -11.98 15.90 0.13
CA ALA A 56 -11.56 14.80 0.98
C ALA A 56 -11.15 15.26 2.38
N LEU A 57 -10.48 16.41 2.52
CA LEU A 57 -10.13 16.96 3.83
C LEU A 57 -11.37 17.39 4.64
N ILE A 58 -12.36 18.00 3.99
CA ILE A 58 -13.63 18.38 4.64
C ILE A 58 -14.38 17.13 5.09
N VAL A 59 -14.55 16.14 4.21
CA VAL A 59 -15.22 14.88 4.52
C VAL A 59 -14.46 14.11 5.60
N PHE A 60 -13.13 14.16 5.61
CA PHE A 60 -12.31 13.57 6.67
C PHE A 60 -12.62 14.20 8.04
N GLY A 61 -12.78 15.53 8.09
CA GLY A 61 -13.21 16.22 9.31
C GLY A 61 -14.58 15.74 9.79
N VAL A 62 -15.56 15.63 8.89
CA VAL A 62 -16.91 15.11 9.20
C VAL A 62 -16.84 13.66 9.67
N ALA A 63 -16.10 12.79 8.97
CA ALA A 63 -16.00 11.37 9.29
C ALA A 63 -15.45 11.11 10.70
N ASN A 64 -14.53 11.96 11.17
CA ASN A 64 -13.93 11.83 12.50
C ASN A 64 -14.67 12.61 13.60
N ALA A 65 -15.52 13.58 13.24
CA ALA A 65 -16.29 14.38 14.20
C ALA A 65 -17.63 13.73 14.58
N TYR A 66 -18.19 12.88 13.73
CA TYR A 66 -19.49 12.24 13.96
C TYR A 66 -19.34 10.74 14.27
N PRO A 67 -20.25 10.16 15.08
CA PRO A 67 -20.23 8.75 15.39
C PRO A 67 -20.46 7.91 14.14
N VAL A 68 -19.75 6.79 14.08
CA VAL A 68 -19.81 5.85 12.96
C VAL A 68 -21.00 4.90 13.12
N ALA A 69 -21.24 4.44 14.34
CA ALA A 69 -22.40 3.64 14.69
C ALA A 69 -22.88 4.00 16.09
N SER A 70 -24.17 3.78 16.32
CA SER A 70 -24.78 3.84 17.64
C SER A 70 -25.52 2.56 17.96
N MET A 71 -25.43 2.12 19.20
CA MET A 71 -26.03 0.90 19.72
C MET A 71 -26.90 1.26 20.91
N SER A 72 -28.10 0.68 20.97
CA SER A 72 -28.99 0.82 22.13
C SER A 72 -29.26 -0.53 22.79
N VAL A 73 -29.07 -0.59 24.10
CA VAL A 73 -29.37 -1.77 24.92
C VAL A 73 -30.08 -1.31 26.18
N GLN A 74 -31.30 -1.83 26.40
CA GLN A 74 -32.09 -1.55 27.61
C GLN A 74 -32.23 -0.05 27.98
N GLY A 75 -32.33 0.82 26.96
CA GLY A 75 -32.49 2.27 27.15
C GLY A 75 -31.17 3.06 27.26
N MET A 76 -30.01 2.39 27.35
CA MET A 76 -28.70 3.02 27.26
C MET A 76 -28.28 3.13 25.78
N THR A 77 -27.88 4.31 25.34
CA THR A 77 -27.36 4.53 23.98
C THR A 77 -25.85 4.77 24.02
N GLN A 78 -25.09 3.88 23.40
CA GLN A 78 -23.66 4.08 23.15
C GLN A 78 -23.43 4.52 21.71
N GLN A 79 -22.54 5.49 21.52
CA GLN A 79 -22.13 5.97 20.21
C GLN A 79 -20.61 5.89 20.13
N ALA A 80 -20.06 5.40 19.02
CA ALA A 80 -18.62 5.34 18.84
C ALA A 80 -18.19 5.99 17.52
N SER A 81 -17.29 6.97 17.60
CA SER A 81 -16.44 7.41 16.50
C SER A 81 -15.13 6.62 16.46
N LEU A 82 -14.34 6.78 15.39
CA LEU A 82 -12.98 6.22 15.31
C LEU A 82 -12.10 6.74 16.47
N LEU A 83 -12.19 8.03 16.78
CA LEU A 83 -11.40 8.64 17.84
C LEU A 83 -11.82 8.13 19.23
N ASP A 84 -13.11 7.88 19.44
CA ASP A 84 -13.61 7.26 20.66
C ASP A 84 -13.02 5.86 20.83
N ALA A 85 -13.05 5.05 19.78
CA ALA A 85 -12.48 3.70 19.79
C ALA A 85 -10.99 3.69 20.14
N ILE A 86 -10.22 4.62 19.57
CA ILE A 86 -8.80 4.81 19.91
C ILE A 86 -8.63 5.22 21.37
N SER A 87 -9.45 6.17 21.86
CA SER A 87 -9.35 6.69 23.22
C SER A 87 -9.69 5.64 24.29
N ILE A 88 -10.72 4.83 24.06
CA ILE A 88 -11.15 3.74 24.95
C ILE A 88 -10.04 2.70 25.03
N THR A 89 -9.58 2.22 23.88
CA THR A 89 -8.51 1.21 23.77
C THR A 89 -7.20 1.69 24.41
N TRP A 90 -6.88 2.98 24.30
CA TRP A 90 -5.73 3.57 24.96
C TRP A 90 -5.87 3.54 26.48
N ARG A 91 -7.03 3.92 27.02
CA ARG A 91 -7.31 3.91 28.47
C ARG A 91 -7.31 2.49 29.05
N GLN A 92 -7.70 1.49 28.27
CA GLN A 92 -7.65 0.07 28.63
C GLN A 92 -6.22 -0.52 28.66
N GLY A 93 -5.19 0.27 28.33
CA GLY A 93 -3.79 -0.19 28.37
C GLY A 93 -3.31 -0.87 27.08
N HIS A 94 -4.14 -0.96 26.04
CA HIS A 94 -3.80 -1.60 24.76
C HIS A 94 -3.15 -0.61 23.79
N TRP A 95 -2.03 -0.03 24.21
CA TRP A 95 -1.38 1.08 23.49
C TRP A 95 -0.93 0.71 22.07
N VAL A 96 -0.45 -0.51 21.84
CA VAL A 96 0.00 -0.95 20.50
C VAL A 96 -1.13 -0.87 19.49
N VAL A 97 -2.30 -1.42 19.83
CA VAL A 97 -3.48 -1.42 18.94
C VAL A 97 -4.02 0.01 18.75
N ALA A 98 -4.04 0.81 19.82
CA ALA A 98 -4.48 2.20 19.76
C ALA A 98 -3.56 3.07 18.87
N VAL A 99 -2.23 2.94 19.01
CA VAL A 99 -1.25 3.67 18.19
C VAL A 99 -1.34 3.22 16.73
N MET A 100 -1.39 1.91 16.47
CA MET A 100 -1.50 1.40 15.11
C MET A 100 -2.74 1.92 14.41
N THR A 101 -3.90 1.80 15.06
CA THR A 101 -5.17 2.28 14.51
C THR A 101 -5.19 3.80 14.37
N GLY A 102 -4.68 4.54 15.36
CA GLY A 102 -4.59 6.00 15.29
C GLY A 102 -3.70 6.49 14.15
N LEU A 103 -2.57 5.81 13.90
CA LEU A 103 -1.70 6.12 12.78
C LEU A 103 -2.39 5.80 11.44
N ALA A 104 -2.88 4.56 11.25
CA ALA A 104 -3.42 4.12 9.98
C ALA A 104 -4.79 4.73 9.63
N GLY A 105 -5.64 4.95 10.63
CA GLY A 105 -7.01 5.46 10.46
C GLY A 105 -7.12 6.99 10.52
N PHE A 106 -6.22 7.69 11.21
CA PHE A 106 -6.30 9.13 11.41
C PHE A 106 -5.06 9.90 10.95
N ALA A 107 -3.89 9.64 11.54
CA ALA A 107 -2.71 10.50 11.34
C ALA A 107 -2.13 10.41 9.92
N LEU A 108 -1.98 9.20 9.36
CA LEU A 108 -1.41 8.99 8.03
C LEU A 108 -2.34 9.50 6.91
N PRO A 109 -3.66 9.25 6.93
CA PRO A 109 -4.58 9.86 5.98
C PRO A 109 -4.58 11.39 6.03
N LEU A 110 -4.57 11.98 7.23
CA LEU A 110 -4.50 13.43 7.40
C LEU A 110 -3.21 14.00 6.82
N LEU A 111 -2.07 13.36 7.12
CA LEU A 111 -0.77 13.78 6.61
C LEU A 111 -0.69 13.64 5.09
N GLN A 112 -1.22 12.55 4.51
CA GLN A 112 -1.30 12.38 3.05
C GLN A 112 -2.12 13.48 2.40
N LEU A 113 -3.32 13.79 2.94
CA LEU A 113 -4.16 14.88 2.43
C LEU A 113 -3.45 16.23 2.53
N GLY A 114 -2.78 16.50 3.65
CA GLY A 114 -1.98 17.71 3.85
C GLY A 114 -0.86 17.85 2.81
N VAL A 115 -0.09 16.79 2.56
CA VAL A 115 0.99 16.78 1.55
C VAL A 115 0.42 16.97 0.15
N LEU A 116 -0.69 16.32 -0.19
CA LEU A 116 -1.33 16.48 -1.50
C LEU A 116 -1.82 17.92 -1.71
N LEU A 117 -2.47 18.54 -0.71
CA LEU A 117 -2.90 19.93 -0.78
C LEU A 117 -1.72 20.90 -0.91
N TRP A 118 -0.65 20.66 -0.15
CA TRP A 118 0.58 21.44 -0.20
C TRP A 118 1.22 21.43 -1.58
N VAL A 119 1.17 20.30 -2.29
CA VAL A 119 1.74 20.13 -3.63
C VAL A 119 0.80 20.63 -4.72
N LEU A 120 -0.46 20.22 -4.69
CA LEU A 120 -1.45 20.55 -5.72
C LEU A 120 -1.78 22.04 -5.74
N GLY A 121 -1.79 22.72 -4.59
CA GLY A 121 -2.15 24.14 -4.50
C GLY A 121 -1.26 25.07 -5.34
N PRO A 122 0.08 24.99 -5.25
CA PRO A 122 0.99 25.74 -6.12
C PRO A 122 1.03 25.19 -7.54
N LEU A 123 1.00 23.86 -7.69
CA LEU A 123 1.11 23.21 -9.00
C LEU A 123 -0.08 23.52 -9.92
N SER A 124 -1.30 23.61 -9.36
CA SER A 124 -2.50 24.02 -10.11
C SER A 124 -2.45 25.48 -10.57
N ARG A 125 -1.55 26.29 -9.99
CA ARG A 125 -1.28 27.69 -10.39
C ARG A 125 -0.05 27.82 -11.29
N GLY A 126 0.53 26.70 -11.75
CA GLY A 126 1.75 26.70 -12.58
C GLY A 126 3.00 27.14 -11.82
N ARG A 127 3.03 26.98 -10.49
CA ARG A 127 4.19 27.31 -9.65
C ARG A 127 4.78 26.05 -9.02
N GLU A 128 6.10 26.00 -8.88
CA GLU A 128 6.75 24.93 -8.13
C GLU A 128 6.45 25.10 -6.63
N PRO A 129 5.92 24.07 -5.94
CA PRO A 129 5.64 24.16 -4.51
C PRO A 129 6.95 24.26 -3.71
N LEU A 130 6.92 25.04 -2.62
CA LEU A 130 8.06 25.06 -1.69
C LEU A 130 8.31 23.65 -1.16
N ALA A 131 9.59 23.25 -1.18
CA ALA A 131 10.02 21.91 -0.74
C ALA A 131 9.35 20.76 -1.52
N PHE A 132 9.19 20.91 -2.85
CA PHE A 132 8.58 19.87 -3.70
C PHE A 132 9.26 18.49 -3.57
N ARG A 133 10.59 18.46 -3.56
CA ARG A 133 11.39 17.23 -3.49
C ARG A 133 11.12 16.40 -2.23
N PRO A 134 11.26 16.93 -0.99
CA PRO A 134 10.93 16.18 0.22
C PRO A 134 9.43 15.85 0.33
N ALA A 135 8.53 16.71 -0.17
CA ALA A 135 7.10 16.40 -0.19
C ALA A 135 6.78 15.16 -1.03
N MET A 136 7.42 14.99 -2.19
CA MET A 136 7.27 13.80 -3.04
C MET A 136 7.87 12.53 -2.41
N ARG A 137 9.00 12.66 -1.70
CA ARG A 137 9.57 11.56 -0.90
C ARG A 137 8.62 11.11 0.20
N LEU A 138 8.08 12.07 0.97
CA LEU A 138 7.12 11.81 2.03
C LEU A 138 5.85 11.15 1.48
N LEU A 139 5.31 11.66 0.36
CA LEU A 139 4.13 11.07 -0.28
C LEU A 139 4.36 9.62 -0.70
N GLY A 140 5.55 9.29 -1.24
CA GLY A 140 5.93 7.92 -1.59
C GLY A 140 5.93 6.97 -0.38
N ILE A 141 6.37 7.46 0.78
CA ILE A 141 6.37 6.69 2.03
C ILE A 141 4.95 6.53 2.58
N LEU A 142 4.11 7.56 2.53
CA LEU A 142 2.77 7.56 3.16
C LEU A 142 1.74 6.74 2.38
N ARG A 143 1.77 6.81 1.04
CA ARG A 143 0.74 6.25 0.16
C ARG A 143 0.38 4.79 0.45
N PRO A 144 1.34 3.87 0.67
CA PRO A 144 1.00 2.47 0.93
C PRO A 144 0.22 2.25 2.25
N TRP A 145 0.30 3.18 3.20
CA TRP A 145 -0.23 3.01 4.56
C TRP A 145 -1.61 3.60 4.79
N CYS A 146 -2.19 4.26 3.78
CA CYS A 146 -3.52 4.81 3.89
C CYS A 146 -4.58 3.72 3.74
N MET A 147 -5.07 3.24 4.88
CA MET A 147 -5.98 2.09 4.99
C MET A 147 -7.43 2.49 5.27
N VAL A 148 -7.84 3.72 4.93
CA VAL A 148 -9.23 4.18 5.13
C VAL A 148 -10.28 3.27 4.46
N PRO A 149 -10.08 2.76 3.22
CA PRO A 149 -11.02 1.80 2.63
C PRO A 149 -11.20 0.53 3.47
N VAL A 150 -10.12 0.08 4.13
CA VAL A 150 -10.09 -1.12 4.97
C VAL A 150 -10.77 -0.85 6.30
N PHE A 151 -10.61 0.35 6.87
CA PHE A 151 -11.35 0.79 8.04
C PHE A 151 -12.86 0.76 7.78
N LEU A 152 -13.35 1.31 6.66
CA LEU A 152 -14.77 1.26 6.31
C LEU A 152 -15.31 -0.18 6.28
N LEU A 153 -14.56 -1.10 5.68
CA LEU A 153 -14.94 -2.52 5.65
C LEU A 153 -14.98 -3.09 7.08
N GLY A 154 -13.98 -2.78 7.91
CA GLY A 154 -13.96 -3.18 9.32
C GLY A 154 -15.16 -2.66 10.11
N VAL A 155 -15.58 -1.42 9.87
CA VAL A 155 -16.83 -0.88 10.45
C VAL A 155 -18.04 -1.67 10.00
N LEU A 156 -18.18 -1.95 8.71
CA LEU A 156 -19.34 -2.69 8.19
C LEU A 156 -19.41 -4.09 8.82
N VAL A 157 -18.27 -4.78 8.94
CA VAL A 157 -18.19 -6.10 9.60
C VAL A 157 -18.54 -5.98 11.09
N ALA A 158 -18.04 -4.97 11.80
CA ALA A 158 -18.36 -4.76 13.20
C ALA A 158 -19.86 -4.48 13.42
N VAL A 159 -20.47 -3.64 12.58
CA VAL A 159 -21.91 -3.35 12.61
C VAL A 159 -22.72 -4.61 12.36
N VAL A 160 -22.38 -5.40 11.33
CA VAL A 160 -23.07 -6.66 11.03
C VAL A 160 -22.95 -7.65 12.20
N LYS A 161 -21.77 -7.76 12.82
CA LYS A 161 -21.55 -8.64 13.98
C LYS A 161 -22.39 -8.23 15.19
N LEU A 162 -22.49 -6.93 15.47
CA LEU A 162 -23.26 -6.41 16.60
C LEU A 162 -24.77 -6.38 16.34
N ALA A 163 -25.20 -6.23 15.09
CA ALA A 163 -26.61 -6.24 14.70
C ALA A 163 -27.29 -7.59 15.00
N GLY A 164 -26.53 -8.68 15.09
CA GLY A 164 -27.04 -9.97 15.55
C GLY A 164 -27.39 -10.01 17.05
N MET A 165 -26.88 -9.06 17.84
CA MET A 165 -27.01 -9.03 19.30
C MET A 165 -27.85 -7.85 19.81
N ALA A 166 -27.89 -6.73 19.09
CA ALA A 166 -28.63 -5.52 19.48
C ALA A 166 -29.07 -4.67 18.29
N ALA A 167 -29.93 -3.68 18.54
CA ALA A 167 -30.30 -2.69 17.54
C ALA A 167 -29.11 -1.72 17.31
N VAL A 168 -28.43 -1.89 16.17
CA VAL A 168 -27.34 -1.02 15.73
C VAL A 168 -27.86 -0.12 14.62
N SER A 169 -27.80 1.19 14.83
CA SER A 169 -28.10 2.19 13.81
C SER A 169 -26.81 2.79 13.25
N PRO A 170 -26.63 2.82 11.91
CA PRO A 170 -25.53 3.53 11.28
C PRO A 170 -25.56 5.02 11.58
N GLY A 171 -24.41 5.59 11.94
CA GLY A 171 -24.25 7.03 12.17
C GLY A 171 -23.82 7.79 10.90
N ILE A 172 -23.84 9.12 10.98
CA ILE A 172 -23.38 10.02 9.90
C ILE A 172 -21.91 9.73 9.53
N GLY A 173 -21.10 9.35 10.52
CA GLY A 173 -19.69 9.00 10.33
C GLY A 173 -19.50 7.87 9.32
N LEU A 174 -20.38 6.85 9.29
CA LEU A 174 -20.27 5.75 8.33
C LEU A 174 -20.41 6.24 6.89
N GLY A 175 -21.42 7.07 6.61
CA GLY A 175 -21.62 7.66 5.28
C GLY A 175 -20.44 8.55 4.87
N ALA A 176 -19.91 9.34 5.80
CA ALA A 176 -18.73 10.17 5.57
C ALA A 176 -17.48 9.33 5.28
N PHE A 177 -17.23 8.23 6.01
CA PHE A 177 -16.14 7.28 5.70
C PHE A 177 -16.33 6.60 4.34
N GLY A 178 -17.58 6.34 3.92
CA GLY A 178 -17.92 5.86 2.58
C GLY A 178 -17.50 6.83 1.47
N ILE A 179 -17.90 8.10 1.59
CA ILE A 179 -17.52 9.16 0.63
C ILE A 179 -16.00 9.37 0.66
N LEU A 180 -15.41 9.44 1.85
CA LEU A 180 -13.96 9.60 2.02
C LEU A 180 -13.18 8.45 1.35
N THR A 181 -13.66 7.22 1.46
CA THR A 181 -13.06 6.04 0.81
C THR A 181 -13.03 6.21 -0.70
N ILE A 182 -14.12 6.68 -1.31
CA ILE A 182 -14.18 6.94 -2.75
C ILE A 182 -13.18 8.04 -3.14
N LEU A 183 -13.18 9.16 -2.41
CA LEU A 183 -12.30 10.30 -2.68
C LEU A 183 -10.82 9.91 -2.54
N LEU A 184 -10.45 9.18 -1.47
CA LEU A 184 -9.09 8.69 -1.26
C LEU A 184 -8.68 7.63 -2.28
N THR A 185 -9.61 6.79 -2.74
CA THR A 185 -9.34 5.82 -3.83
C THR A 185 -9.03 6.54 -5.14
N MET A 186 -9.75 7.63 -5.45
CA MET A 186 -9.44 8.49 -6.59
C MET A 186 -8.09 9.19 -6.42
N LEU A 187 -7.85 9.83 -5.27
CA LEU A 187 -6.59 10.52 -4.95
C LEU A 187 -5.40 9.55 -4.90
N GLY A 188 -5.61 8.28 -4.56
CA GLY A 188 -4.59 7.23 -4.56
C GLY A 188 -3.99 6.95 -5.95
N ARG A 189 -4.62 7.43 -7.03
CA ARG A 189 -4.06 7.43 -8.40
C ARG A 189 -2.91 8.44 -8.56
N LEU A 190 -2.85 9.47 -7.72
CA LEU A 190 -1.75 10.43 -7.70
C LEU A 190 -0.54 9.83 -6.98
N SER A 191 0.27 9.06 -7.73
CA SER A 191 1.59 8.67 -7.28
C SER A 191 2.57 9.86 -7.38
N PRO A 192 3.69 9.84 -6.64
CA PRO A 192 4.78 10.78 -6.86
C PRO A 192 5.19 10.84 -8.35
N HIS A 193 5.23 9.68 -9.03
CA HIS A 193 5.51 9.60 -10.47
C HIS A 193 4.46 10.34 -11.32
N ALA A 194 3.19 10.33 -10.93
CA ALA A 194 2.14 11.07 -11.62
C ALA A 194 2.26 12.59 -11.41
N LEU A 195 2.49 13.04 -10.17
CA LEU A 195 2.63 14.46 -9.86
C LEU A 195 3.84 15.10 -10.53
N TRP A 196 4.96 14.38 -10.57
CA TRP A 196 6.15 14.80 -11.31
C TRP A 196 5.90 14.89 -12.83
N ARG A 197 5.12 13.96 -13.41
CA ARG A 197 4.69 14.05 -14.82
C ARG A 197 3.81 15.27 -15.08
N TYR A 198 2.83 15.55 -14.21
CA TYR A 198 2.03 16.77 -14.32
C TYR A 198 2.89 18.04 -14.23
N ALA A 199 3.92 18.05 -13.38
CA ALA A 199 4.87 19.16 -13.29
C ALA A 199 5.72 19.34 -14.56
N GLU A 200 6.11 18.25 -15.24
CA GLU A 200 6.77 18.32 -16.55
C GLU A 200 5.83 18.86 -17.63
N ASP A 201 4.62 18.31 -17.70
CA ASP A 201 3.64 18.65 -18.74
C ASP A 201 3.18 20.12 -18.62
N THR A 202 3.20 20.69 -17.40
CA THR A 202 2.92 22.12 -17.16
C THR A 202 4.13 23.04 -17.31
N GLY A 203 5.32 22.48 -17.59
CA GLY A 203 6.56 23.25 -17.74
C GLY A 203 7.13 23.82 -16.44
N VAL A 204 6.60 23.40 -15.28
CA VAL A 204 7.07 23.85 -13.97
C VAL A 204 8.45 23.29 -13.65
N VAL A 205 8.75 22.09 -14.15
CA VAL A 205 10.06 21.44 -13.97
C VAL A 205 10.60 20.93 -15.31
N PRO A 206 11.94 20.95 -15.51
CA PRO A 206 12.53 20.56 -16.78
C PRO A 206 12.40 19.06 -17.03
N VAL A 207 12.17 18.69 -18.30
CA VAL A 207 12.23 17.30 -18.75
C VAL A 207 13.70 16.88 -18.88
N HIS A 208 14.09 15.85 -18.13
CA HIS A 208 15.43 15.26 -18.23
C HIS A 208 15.37 13.99 -19.08
N VAL A 209 16.12 13.98 -20.18
CA VAL A 209 16.35 12.77 -20.99
C VAL A 209 17.81 12.35 -20.76
N PRO A 210 18.05 11.20 -20.11
CA PRO A 210 19.42 10.74 -19.89
C PRO A 210 20.05 10.31 -21.20
N GLN A 211 21.35 10.56 -21.35
CA GLN A 211 22.11 10.05 -22.48
C GLN A 211 22.44 8.57 -22.24
N ALA A 212 21.96 7.71 -23.12
CA ALA A 212 22.37 6.32 -23.15
C ALA A 212 23.80 6.21 -23.69
N GLY A 213 24.63 5.40 -23.05
CA GLY A 213 26.00 5.14 -23.49
C GLY A 213 26.42 3.71 -23.13
N PRO A 214 27.45 3.15 -23.77
CA PRO A 214 27.89 1.78 -23.54
C PRO A 214 28.29 1.50 -22.07
N ASP A 215 28.86 2.52 -21.40
CA ASP A 215 29.33 2.45 -20.01
C ASP A 215 28.28 2.93 -19.00
N ARG A 216 27.03 3.12 -19.44
CA ARG A 216 25.94 3.64 -18.60
C ARG A 216 24.76 2.67 -18.61
N VAL A 217 24.20 2.43 -17.43
CA VAL A 217 22.94 1.70 -17.27
C VAL A 217 21.85 2.69 -16.91
N LEU A 218 20.74 2.62 -17.63
CA LEU A 218 19.58 3.43 -17.34
C LEU A 218 18.79 2.80 -16.19
N THR A 219 18.42 3.59 -15.20
CA THR A 219 17.55 3.15 -14.09
C THR A 219 16.60 4.27 -13.70
N GLY A 220 15.38 3.93 -13.30
CA GLY A 220 14.40 4.86 -12.76
C GLY A 220 14.62 5.10 -11.28
N CYS A 221 14.41 6.35 -10.85
CA CYS A 221 14.32 6.64 -9.44
C CYS A 221 13.03 6.04 -8.86
N HIS A 222 13.14 5.25 -7.79
CA HIS A 222 11.99 4.64 -7.10
C HIS A 222 11.04 5.66 -6.42
N VAL A 223 11.45 6.92 -6.28
CA VAL A 223 10.63 7.98 -5.70
C VAL A 223 9.93 8.81 -6.77
N CYS A 224 10.67 9.35 -7.74
CA CYS A 224 10.12 10.30 -8.72
C CYS A 224 9.87 9.70 -10.10
N GLY A 225 10.34 8.47 -10.36
CA GLY A 225 10.18 7.77 -11.63
C GLY A 225 11.10 8.27 -12.74
N GLN A 226 11.94 9.27 -12.48
CA GLN A 226 12.86 9.79 -13.48
C GLN A 226 13.95 8.77 -13.81
N VAL A 227 14.04 8.41 -15.09
CA VAL A 227 15.11 7.57 -15.63
C VAL A 227 16.40 8.38 -15.71
N GLN A 228 17.49 7.78 -15.24
CA GLN A 228 18.82 8.39 -15.18
C GLN A 228 19.88 7.37 -15.60
N ALA A 229 20.98 7.86 -16.15
CA ALA A 229 22.12 7.06 -16.58
C ALA A 229 23.16 6.93 -15.46
N LEU A 230 23.22 5.77 -14.79
CA LEU A 230 24.26 5.45 -13.82
C LEU A 230 25.47 4.81 -14.52
N PRO A 231 26.71 5.00 -14.01
CA PRO A 231 27.86 4.26 -14.51
C PRO A 231 27.65 2.75 -14.33
N ARG A 232 27.99 1.96 -15.36
CA ARG A 232 27.83 0.50 -15.37
C ARG A 232 28.80 -0.21 -14.41
N GLU A 233 29.99 0.37 -14.27
CA GLU A 233 31.05 -0.05 -13.34
C GLU A 233 31.14 0.89 -12.14
N ALA A 234 30.02 1.50 -11.73
CA ALA A 234 30.00 2.25 -10.48
C ALA A 234 30.36 1.31 -9.33
N ASP A 235 31.27 1.77 -8.45
CA ASP A 235 31.50 1.15 -7.15
C ASP A 235 30.14 0.89 -6.49
N PRO A 236 29.83 -0.35 -6.05
CA PRO A 236 28.58 -0.66 -5.36
C PRO A 236 28.29 0.27 -4.17
N GLU A 237 29.32 0.90 -3.60
CA GLU A 237 29.23 1.84 -2.49
C GLU A 237 29.04 3.31 -2.93
N ALA A 238 29.21 3.64 -4.21
CA ALA A 238 29.01 5.00 -4.71
C ALA A 238 27.53 5.39 -4.62
N LEU A 239 27.22 6.25 -3.64
CA LEU A 239 25.88 6.78 -3.43
C LEU A 239 25.49 7.72 -4.59
N HIS A 240 24.62 7.23 -5.46
CA HIS A 240 24.06 8.03 -6.55
C HIS A 240 22.78 8.73 -6.11
N HIS A 241 22.75 10.05 -6.22
CA HIS A 241 21.57 10.86 -5.92
C HIS A 241 20.78 11.15 -7.19
N CYS A 242 19.45 11.14 -7.06
CA CYS A 242 18.56 11.52 -8.15
C CYS A 242 18.71 13.03 -8.42
N VAL A 243 19.04 13.41 -9.66
CA VAL A 243 19.17 14.82 -10.08
C VAL A 243 17.87 15.63 -9.90
N ARG A 244 16.72 14.93 -9.78
CA ARG A 244 15.40 15.54 -9.64
C ARG A 244 14.94 15.67 -8.19
N CYS A 245 14.85 14.56 -7.48
CA CYS A 245 14.26 14.51 -6.14
C CYS A 245 15.29 14.33 -5.02
N ASP A 246 16.57 14.19 -5.37
CA ASP A 246 17.69 13.99 -4.45
C ASP A 246 17.58 12.71 -3.59
N ALA A 247 16.70 11.79 -3.97
CA ALA A 247 16.64 10.46 -3.36
C ALA A 247 17.84 9.61 -3.80
N LEU A 248 18.30 8.73 -2.92
CA LEU A 248 19.31 7.72 -3.26
C LEU A 248 18.76 6.77 -4.33
N VAL A 249 19.46 6.69 -5.46
CA VAL A 249 19.12 5.82 -6.59
C VAL A 249 20.09 4.65 -6.58
N HIS A 250 19.52 3.46 -6.54
CA HIS A 250 20.24 2.21 -6.68
C HIS A 250 19.71 1.49 -7.92
N HIS A 251 20.60 0.83 -8.68
CA HIS A 251 20.18 0.00 -9.80
C HIS A 251 19.27 -1.15 -9.33
N ARG A 252 19.60 -1.77 -8.18
CA ARG A 252 18.78 -2.78 -7.47
C ARG A 252 18.84 -2.56 -5.97
N LYS A 253 17.78 -2.94 -5.25
CA LYS A 253 17.73 -2.77 -3.78
C LYS A 253 18.89 -3.55 -3.12
N PRO A 254 19.72 -2.91 -2.29
CA PRO A 254 20.83 -3.59 -1.62
C PRO A 254 20.31 -4.59 -0.60
N ASP A 255 20.94 -5.77 -0.55
CA ASP A 255 20.65 -6.88 0.38
C ASP A 255 19.16 -7.25 0.52
N HIS A 256 18.39 -7.06 -0.56
CA HIS A 256 16.94 -7.24 -0.50
C HIS A 256 16.54 -8.67 -0.06
N LEU A 257 17.29 -9.71 -0.44
CA LEU A 257 17.04 -11.09 0.00
C LEU A 257 17.16 -11.22 1.52
N ALA A 258 18.26 -10.77 2.12
CA ALA A 258 18.49 -10.86 3.55
C ALA A 258 17.45 -10.04 4.35
N ARG A 259 17.17 -8.81 3.90
CA ARG A 259 16.17 -7.94 4.55
C ARG A 259 14.76 -8.52 4.47
N THR A 260 14.39 -9.05 3.30
CA THR A 260 13.06 -9.68 3.12
C THR A 260 12.94 -10.93 3.98
N TRP A 261 13.96 -11.81 4.02
CA TRP A 261 13.95 -12.99 4.90
C TRP A 261 13.87 -12.62 6.38
N ALA A 262 14.66 -11.63 6.85
CA ALA A 262 14.63 -11.21 8.25
C ALA A 262 13.24 -10.72 8.67
N LEU A 263 12.60 -9.88 7.85
CA LEU A 263 11.25 -9.37 8.12
C LEU A 263 10.19 -10.48 8.04
N LEU A 264 10.33 -11.40 7.08
CA LEU A 264 9.43 -12.52 6.88
C LEU A 264 9.49 -13.53 8.03
N LEU A 265 10.70 -13.90 8.47
CA LEU A 265 10.90 -14.78 9.62
C LEU A 265 10.35 -14.16 10.90
N ALA A 266 10.60 -12.87 11.12
CA ALA A 266 9.98 -12.14 12.23
C ALA A 266 8.45 -12.19 12.16
N ALA A 267 7.86 -11.97 10.98
CA ALA A 267 6.42 -12.08 10.79
C ALA A 267 5.87 -13.48 11.10
N ILE A 268 6.58 -14.55 10.68
CA ILE A 268 6.21 -15.94 10.99
C ILE A 268 6.23 -16.20 12.50
N VAL A 269 7.25 -15.71 13.20
CA VAL A 269 7.35 -15.84 14.67
C VAL A 269 6.18 -15.15 15.37
N PHE A 270 5.80 -13.93 14.94
CA PHE A 270 4.66 -13.20 15.50
C PHE A 270 3.30 -13.75 15.05
N TYR A 271 3.23 -14.52 13.97
CA TYR A 271 1.98 -15.14 13.51
C TYR A 271 1.46 -16.21 14.49
N ILE A 272 2.36 -16.91 15.18
CA ILE A 272 1.99 -17.91 16.20
C ILE A 272 1.23 -17.25 17.37
N PRO A 273 1.79 -16.27 18.11
CA PRO A 273 1.06 -15.61 19.20
C PRO A 273 -0.17 -14.85 18.70
N ALA A 274 -0.17 -14.34 17.47
CA ALA A 274 -1.36 -13.68 16.90
C ALA A 274 -2.58 -14.61 16.80
N ASN A 275 -2.37 -15.90 16.52
CA ASN A 275 -3.46 -16.88 16.39
C ASN A 275 -3.75 -17.66 17.69
N VAL A 276 -2.76 -17.77 18.57
CA VAL A 276 -2.89 -18.53 19.83
C VAL A 276 -3.39 -17.65 20.98
N LEU A 277 -3.01 -16.37 21.04
CA LEU A 277 -3.43 -15.49 22.11
C LEU A 277 -4.86 -14.97 21.89
N PRO A 278 -5.59 -14.64 22.96
CA PRO A 278 -6.91 -14.02 22.84
C PRO A 278 -6.81 -12.71 22.07
N VAL A 279 -7.67 -12.55 21.08
CA VAL A 279 -7.82 -11.31 20.31
C VAL A 279 -8.84 -10.39 20.97
N MET A 280 -9.82 -10.96 21.66
CA MET A 280 -10.84 -10.22 22.39
C MET A 280 -11.02 -10.82 23.77
N LYS A 281 -11.09 -9.97 24.80
CA LYS A 281 -11.48 -10.35 26.15
C LYS A 281 -12.75 -9.60 26.50
N VAL A 282 -13.73 -10.34 27.00
CA VAL A 282 -14.99 -9.78 27.50
C VAL A 282 -14.99 -10.01 29.01
N SER A 283 -14.89 -8.92 29.76
CA SER A 283 -15.05 -8.94 31.21
C SER A 283 -16.47 -8.51 31.55
N SER A 284 -17.20 -9.41 32.22
CA SER A 284 -18.58 -9.18 32.65
C SER A 284 -18.74 -9.53 34.12
N VAL A 285 -19.80 -9.01 34.75
CA VAL A 285 -20.12 -9.32 36.16
C VAL A 285 -20.37 -10.83 36.38
N LEU A 286 -20.73 -11.58 35.32
CA LEU A 286 -20.99 -13.03 35.36
C LEU A 286 -19.74 -13.89 35.11
N GLY A 287 -18.62 -13.30 34.70
CA GLY A 287 -17.37 -14.01 34.41
C GLY A 287 -16.60 -13.40 33.22
N ASP A 288 -15.31 -13.73 33.14
CA ASP A 288 -14.42 -13.31 32.07
C ASP A 288 -14.36 -14.39 30.97
N SER A 289 -14.59 -13.99 29.71
CA SER A 289 -14.37 -14.85 28.55
C SER A 289 -13.29 -14.27 27.63
N ALA A 290 -12.49 -15.14 27.02
CA ALA A 290 -11.40 -14.76 26.14
C ALA A 290 -11.44 -15.61 24.89
N HIS A 291 -11.57 -14.98 23.72
CA HIS A 291 -11.71 -15.67 22.45
C HIS A 291 -10.47 -15.42 21.57
N THR A 292 -9.88 -16.50 21.07
CA THR A 292 -8.89 -16.43 19.98
C THR A 292 -9.61 -16.16 18.66
N ILE A 293 -8.86 -15.85 17.60
CA ILE A 293 -9.43 -15.67 16.25
C ILE A 293 -10.22 -16.91 15.84
N LEU A 294 -9.59 -18.09 15.93
CA LEU A 294 -10.22 -19.36 15.54
C LEU A 294 -11.38 -19.72 16.49
N GLY A 295 -11.24 -19.43 17.79
CA GLY A 295 -12.33 -19.62 18.75
C GLY A 295 -13.56 -18.78 18.39
N GLY A 296 -13.36 -17.51 18.02
CA GLY A 296 -14.45 -16.64 17.57
C GLY A 296 -15.10 -17.09 16.26
N VAL A 297 -14.33 -17.67 15.34
CA VAL A 297 -14.86 -18.27 14.10
C VAL A 297 -15.75 -19.48 14.40
N VAL A 298 -15.29 -20.38 15.27
CA VAL A 298 -16.05 -21.59 15.66
C VAL A 298 -17.36 -21.21 16.34
N GLU A 299 -17.33 -20.26 17.27
CA GLU A 299 -18.53 -19.79 17.96
C GLU A 299 -19.55 -19.16 17.00
N LEU A 300 -19.10 -18.29 16.08
CA LEU A 300 -19.96 -17.71 15.04
C LEU A 300 -20.59 -18.78 14.14
N TRP A 301 -19.83 -19.84 13.85
CA TRP A 301 -20.30 -20.98 13.06
C TRP A 301 -21.40 -21.75 13.81
N GLU A 302 -21.20 -22.04 15.09
CA GLU A 302 -22.18 -22.74 15.94
C GLU A 302 -23.46 -21.92 16.16
N MET A 303 -23.36 -20.59 16.25
CA MET A 303 -24.51 -19.68 16.32
C MET A 303 -25.28 -19.56 14.99
N GLY A 304 -24.88 -20.28 13.93
CA GLY A 304 -25.54 -20.30 12.63
C GLY A 304 -25.17 -19.14 11.70
N SER A 305 -24.25 -18.27 12.10
CA SER A 305 -23.77 -17.12 11.30
C SER A 305 -22.59 -17.49 10.40
N TRP A 306 -22.77 -18.52 9.57
CA TRP A 306 -21.72 -19.11 8.72
C TRP A 306 -21.07 -18.09 7.77
N ASP A 307 -21.83 -17.12 7.26
CA ASP A 307 -21.32 -16.04 6.40
C ASP A 307 -20.23 -15.20 7.09
N ILE A 308 -20.49 -14.75 8.33
CA ILE A 308 -19.58 -13.89 9.09
C ILE A 308 -18.35 -14.68 9.52
N ALA A 309 -18.55 -15.93 9.97
CA ALA A 309 -17.47 -16.83 10.35
C ALA A 309 -16.47 -17.03 9.19
N LEU A 310 -16.97 -17.24 7.97
CA LEU A 310 -16.14 -17.41 6.78
C LEU A 310 -15.33 -16.14 6.43
N ILE A 311 -15.97 -14.96 6.50
CA ILE A 311 -15.30 -13.68 6.24
C ILE A 311 -14.13 -13.47 7.21
N VAL A 312 -14.37 -13.67 8.52
CA VAL A 312 -13.33 -13.52 9.55
C VAL A 312 -12.22 -14.55 9.36
N PHE A 313 -12.54 -15.81 9.10
CA PHE A 313 -11.53 -16.84 8.86
C PHE A 313 -10.63 -16.53 7.67
N ILE A 314 -11.23 -16.11 6.55
CA ILE A 314 -10.47 -15.76 5.35
C ILE A 314 -9.59 -14.54 5.60
N ALA A 315 -10.14 -13.48 6.19
CA ALA A 315 -9.42 -12.24 6.46
C ALA A 315 -8.26 -12.41 7.45
N SER A 316 -8.47 -13.17 8.53
CA SER A 316 -7.51 -13.29 9.63
C SER A 316 -6.49 -14.41 9.47
N VAL A 317 -6.88 -15.52 8.84
CA VAL A 317 -6.01 -16.70 8.75
C VAL A 317 -5.49 -16.87 7.32
N VAL A 318 -6.40 -17.01 6.36
CA VAL A 318 -6.06 -17.38 4.98
C VAL A 318 -5.27 -16.27 4.28
N VAL A 319 -5.69 -15.01 4.41
CA VAL A 319 -5.06 -13.86 3.75
C VAL A 319 -3.60 -13.67 4.22
N PRO A 320 -3.29 -13.57 5.53
CA PRO A 320 -1.90 -13.48 5.98
C PRO A 320 -1.07 -14.70 5.62
N LEU A 321 -1.63 -15.92 5.74
CA LEU A 321 -0.92 -17.15 5.39
C LEU A 321 -0.55 -17.18 3.90
N THR A 322 -1.48 -16.80 3.03
CA THR A 322 -1.25 -16.70 1.58
C THR A 322 -0.16 -15.67 1.28
N LYS A 323 -0.16 -14.52 1.97
CA LYS A 323 0.88 -13.48 1.82
C LYS A 323 2.26 -14.00 2.23
N LEU A 324 2.36 -14.70 3.37
CA LEU A 324 3.61 -15.31 3.84
C LEU A 324 4.12 -16.34 2.82
N LEU A 325 3.27 -17.28 2.40
CA LEU A 325 3.64 -18.32 1.43
C LEU A 325 4.05 -17.75 0.07
N ALA A 326 3.33 -16.73 -0.42
CA ALA A 326 3.65 -16.09 -1.68
C ALA A 326 5.03 -15.42 -1.65
N ILE A 327 5.38 -14.70 -0.57
CA ILE A 327 6.71 -14.09 -0.43
C ILE A 327 7.80 -15.16 -0.29
N ILE A 328 7.55 -16.24 0.47
CA ILE A 328 8.48 -17.38 0.57
C ILE A 328 8.74 -17.97 -0.83
N LEU A 329 7.69 -18.22 -1.61
CA LEU A 329 7.82 -18.78 -2.96
C LEU A 329 8.63 -17.85 -3.88
N LEU A 330 8.37 -16.53 -3.83
CA LEU A 330 9.13 -15.55 -4.60
C LEU A 330 10.61 -15.53 -4.20
N LEU A 331 10.92 -15.60 -2.90
CA LEU A 331 12.29 -15.65 -2.39
C LEU A 331 13.03 -16.94 -2.79
N LEU A 332 12.40 -18.10 -2.58
CA LEU A 332 13.01 -19.39 -2.90
C LEU A 332 13.27 -19.53 -4.40
N THR A 333 12.31 -19.12 -5.23
CA THR A 333 12.48 -19.21 -6.69
C THR A 333 13.57 -18.29 -7.23
N GLU A 334 13.76 -17.12 -6.62
CA GLU A 334 14.88 -16.24 -6.94
C GLU A 334 16.23 -16.81 -6.45
N GLN A 335 16.28 -17.38 -5.23
CA GLN A 335 17.48 -18.02 -4.68
C GLN A 335 17.92 -19.23 -5.50
N TRP A 336 16.97 -20.01 -5.99
CA TRP A 336 17.23 -21.12 -6.92
C TRP A 336 17.50 -20.65 -8.36
N ARG A 337 17.59 -19.33 -8.58
CA ARG A 337 17.85 -18.68 -9.88
C ARG A 337 16.91 -19.17 -10.99
N SER A 338 15.67 -19.50 -10.64
CA SER A 338 14.70 -20.04 -11.57
C SER A 338 14.15 -18.93 -12.47
N THR A 339 14.30 -19.07 -13.79
CA THR A 339 13.81 -18.11 -14.79
C THR A 339 12.45 -18.50 -15.39
N THR A 340 11.81 -19.57 -14.89
CA THR A 340 10.53 -20.03 -15.44
C THR A 340 9.34 -19.22 -14.87
N ASN A 341 8.33 -18.98 -15.71
CA ASN A 341 7.04 -18.39 -15.32
C ASN A 341 7.12 -17.01 -14.62
N LEU A 342 7.99 -16.11 -15.08
CA LEU A 342 8.17 -14.78 -14.48
C LEU A 342 6.93 -13.87 -14.57
N ARG A 343 6.11 -14.01 -15.60
CA ARG A 343 4.83 -13.27 -15.71
C ARG A 343 3.84 -13.65 -14.59
N PRO A 344 3.50 -14.94 -14.37
CA PRO A 344 2.74 -15.36 -13.19
C PRO A 344 3.32 -14.88 -11.86
N ARG A 345 4.65 -14.92 -11.68
CA ARG A 345 5.30 -14.42 -10.45
C ARG A 345 5.12 -12.91 -10.26
N THR A 346 5.19 -12.15 -11.36
CA THR A 346 4.89 -10.71 -11.32
C THR A 346 3.46 -10.45 -10.90
N ARG A 347 2.49 -11.22 -11.42
CA ARG A 347 1.09 -11.13 -10.99
C ARG A 347 0.89 -11.52 -9.53
N LEU A 348 1.58 -12.57 -9.06
CA LEU A 348 1.55 -12.97 -7.66
C LEU A 348 2.08 -11.86 -6.76
N TYR A 349 3.20 -11.23 -7.12
CA TYR A 349 3.76 -10.09 -6.40
C TYR A 349 2.79 -8.90 -6.37
N GLN A 350 2.16 -8.57 -7.50
CA GLN A 350 1.11 -7.53 -7.56
C GLN A 350 -0.09 -7.85 -6.67
N MET A 351 -0.52 -9.11 -6.63
CA MET A 351 -1.59 -9.56 -5.73
C MET A 351 -1.17 -9.42 -4.26
N VAL A 352 0.07 -9.76 -3.91
CA VAL A 352 0.62 -9.59 -2.54
C VAL A 352 0.64 -8.11 -2.13
N GLU A 353 1.07 -7.21 -3.01
CA GLU A 353 1.04 -5.77 -2.75
C GLU A 353 -0.38 -5.23 -2.58
N PHE A 354 -1.33 -5.71 -3.40
CA PHE A 354 -2.72 -5.33 -3.29
C PHE A 354 -3.34 -5.82 -1.98
N ILE A 355 -3.21 -7.11 -1.68
CA ILE A 355 -3.74 -7.75 -0.47
C ILE A 355 -3.12 -7.14 0.80
N GLY A 356 -1.86 -6.72 0.76
CA GLY A 356 -1.14 -6.21 1.92
C GLY A 356 -1.81 -5.03 2.63
N GLN A 357 -2.57 -4.21 1.89
CA GLN A 357 -3.33 -3.08 2.44
C GLN A 357 -4.49 -3.56 3.32
N TRP A 358 -5.14 -4.64 2.91
CA TRP A 358 -6.37 -5.18 3.52
C TRP A 358 -6.12 -5.95 4.81
N SER A 359 -4.88 -6.39 5.06
CA SER A 359 -4.56 -7.24 6.20
C SER A 359 -4.78 -6.55 7.56
N MET A 360 -5.00 -5.23 7.62
CA MET A 360 -5.30 -4.51 8.88
C MET A 360 -6.80 -4.53 9.27
N LEU A 361 -7.67 -5.11 8.44
CA LEU A 361 -9.12 -5.19 8.67
C LEU A 361 -9.45 -5.65 10.09
N ASP A 362 -8.84 -6.74 10.56
CA ASP A 362 -9.21 -7.36 11.83
C ASP A 362 -8.86 -6.49 13.04
N VAL A 363 -7.75 -5.74 12.96
CA VAL A 363 -7.37 -4.79 14.02
C VAL A 363 -8.42 -3.69 14.13
N PHE A 364 -8.95 -3.21 12.99
CA PHE A 364 -10.04 -2.24 12.97
C PHE A 364 -11.37 -2.83 13.47
N VAL A 365 -11.68 -4.08 13.14
CA VAL A 365 -12.89 -4.74 13.66
C VAL A 365 -12.81 -4.84 15.19
N VAL A 366 -11.69 -5.32 15.73
CA VAL A 366 -11.51 -5.50 17.18
C VAL A 366 -11.66 -4.18 17.94
N ILE A 367 -11.02 -3.11 17.47
CA ILE A 367 -11.07 -1.81 18.16
C ILE A 367 -12.47 -1.20 18.12
N LEU A 368 -13.21 -1.39 17.02
CA LEU A 368 -14.57 -0.88 16.89
C LEU A 368 -15.56 -1.67 17.74
N LEU A 369 -15.41 -3.00 17.80
CA LEU A 369 -16.20 -3.83 18.70
C LEU A 369 -15.94 -3.48 20.16
N ALA A 370 -14.67 -3.27 20.53
CA ALA A 370 -14.31 -2.79 21.86
C ALA A 370 -15.00 -1.46 22.19
N ALA A 371 -15.05 -0.52 21.23
CA ALA A 371 -15.68 0.78 21.45
C ALA A 371 -17.21 0.75 21.50
N LEU A 372 -17.85 -0.04 20.64
CA LEU A 372 -19.31 -0.09 20.52
C LEU A 372 -19.97 -0.94 21.60
N ALA A 373 -19.24 -1.91 22.15
CA ALA A 373 -19.73 -2.82 23.18
C ALA A 373 -19.20 -2.51 24.59
N ASP A 374 -18.59 -1.34 24.79
CA ASP A 374 -18.16 -0.86 26.11
C ASP A 374 -19.33 -0.16 26.82
N PHE A 375 -20.03 -0.90 27.68
CA PHE A 375 -21.07 -0.36 28.55
C PHE A 375 -20.52 -0.24 29.96
N GLN A 376 -20.20 1.00 30.36
CA GLN A 376 -19.63 1.31 31.67
C GLN A 376 -20.42 0.62 32.81
N GLY A 377 -19.74 -0.30 33.51
CA GLY A 377 -20.29 -1.01 34.69
C GLY A 377 -21.06 -2.30 34.42
N LEU A 378 -21.30 -2.69 33.16
CA LEU A 378 -22.03 -3.93 32.81
C LEU A 378 -21.14 -4.94 32.08
N MET A 379 -20.47 -4.50 31.02
CA MET A 379 -19.67 -5.34 30.14
C MET A 379 -18.59 -4.49 29.49
N GLU A 380 -17.34 -4.93 29.62
CA GLU A 380 -16.18 -4.28 29.01
C GLU A 380 -15.56 -5.26 28.00
N ILE A 381 -15.44 -4.82 26.75
CA ILE A 381 -14.73 -5.55 25.70
C ILE A 381 -13.38 -4.88 25.49
N SER A 382 -12.30 -5.62 25.68
CA SER A 382 -10.93 -5.14 25.52
C SER A 382 -10.16 -5.91 24.44
N ALA A 383 -9.26 -5.21 23.75
CA ALA A 383 -8.43 -5.79 22.71
C ALA A 383 -7.34 -6.69 23.32
N GLY A 384 -7.39 -8.00 23.05
CA GLY A 384 -6.40 -8.92 23.59
C GLY A 384 -5.01 -8.78 22.96
N ALA A 385 -3.99 -9.40 23.59
CA ALA A 385 -2.61 -9.37 23.10
C ALA A 385 -2.45 -9.99 21.70
N GLY A 386 -3.37 -10.88 21.29
CA GLY A 386 -3.42 -11.42 19.93
C GLY A 386 -3.62 -10.33 18.87
N ALA A 387 -4.42 -9.29 19.16
CA ALA A 387 -4.67 -8.20 18.22
C ALA A 387 -3.42 -7.35 17.97
N ALA A 388 -2.62 -7.11 19.03
CA ALA A 388 -1.33 -6.43 18.91
C ALA A 388 -0.32 -7.27 18.10
N ALA A 389 -0.20 -8.56 18.42
CA ALA A 389 0.68 -9.47 17.68
C ALA A 389 0.26 -9.57 16.19
N PHE A 390 -1.03 -9.63 15.90
CA PHE A 390 -1.56 -9.63 14.55
C PHE A 390 -1.20 -8.34 13.79
N GLY A 391 -1.38 -7.18 14.43
CA GLY A 391 -0.95 -5.90 13.85
C GLY A 391 0.54 -5.87 13.48
N VAL A 392 1.40 -6.42 14.34
CA VAL A 392 2.84 -6.53 14.06
C VAL A 392 3.10 -7.43 12.84
N VAL A 393 2.41 -8.56 12.70
CA VAL A 393 2.51 -9.42 11.49
C VAL A 393 2.15 -8.64 10.23
N VAL A 394 1.07 -7.85 10.26
CA VAL A 394 0.64 -7.04 9.11
C VAL A 394 1.71 -6.05 8.69
N ILE A 395 2.28 -5.32 9.65
CA ILE A 395 3.36 -4.35 9.40
C ILE A 395 4.60 -5.06 8.85
N LEU A 396 5.06 -6.13 9.50
CA LEU A 396 6.26 -6.86 9.08
C LEU A 396 6.11 -7.47 7.68
N THR A 397 4.97 -8.08 7.37
CA THR A 397 4.71 -8.64 6.04
C THR A 397 4.61 -7.57 4.95
N MET A 398 4.11 -6.38 5.29
CA MET A 398 4.06 -5.23 4.38
C MET A 398 5.47 -4.67 4.12
N LEU A 399 6.28 -4.48 5.17
CA LEU A 399 7.68 -4.10 5.04
C LEU A 399 8.51 -5.14 4.29
N SER A 400 8.23 -6.43 4.50
CA SER A 400 8.85 -7.54 3.76
C SER A 400 8.55 -7.42 2.27
N ALA A 401 7.28 -7.25 1.89
CA ALA A 401 6.89 -7.08 0.49
C ALA A 401 7.57 -5.86 -0.15
N MET A 402 7.61 -4.72 0.56
CA MET A 402 8.28 -3.51 0.10
C MET A 402 9.81 -3.65 -0.01
N SER A 403 10.41 -4.54 0.77
CA SER A 403 11.86 -4.79 0.72
C SER A 403 12.25 -5.68 -0.45
N PHE A 404 11.35 -6.56 -0.90
CA PHE A 404 11.58 -7.44 -2.04
C PHE A 404 11.74 -6.65 -3.35
N ASP A 405 12.58 -7.15 -4.26
CA ASP A 405 12.85 -6.53 -5.57
C ASP A 405 12.74 -7.57 -6.69
N LEU A 406 11.56 -7.66 -7.30
CA LEU A 406 11.28 -8.63 -8.36
C LEU A 406 12.16 -8.42 -9.61
N ARG A 407 12.72 -7.22 -9.81
CA ARG A 407 13.51 -6.88 -11.01
C ARG A 407 14.73 -7.79 -11.17
N ARG A 408 15.27 -8.33 -10.07
CA ARG A 408 16.42 -9.26 -10.11
C ARG A 408 16.09 -10.60 -10.76
N SER A 409 14.87 -11.11 -10.57
CA SER A 409 14.41 -12.34 -11.24
C SER A 409 14.35 -12.15 -12.77
N TRP A 410 13.97 -10.96 -13.21
CA TRP A 410 13.96 -10.58 -14.62
C TRP A 410 15.38 -10.35 -15.17
N ASP A 411 16.32 -9.85 -14.38
CA ASP A 411 17.73 -9.75 -14.81
C ASP A 411 18.37 -11.12 -15.05
N LEU A 412 18.04 -12.11 -14.22
CA LEU A 412 18.53 -13.50 -14.36
C LEU A 412 18.06 -14.13 -15.68
N GLU A 413 16.82 -13.87 -16.10
CA GLU A 413 16.31 -14.31 -17.41
C GLU A 413 17.14 -13.70 -18.54
N THR A 414 17.34 -12.37 -18.52
CA THR A 414 18.16 -11.68 -19.52
C THR A 414 19.57 -12.25 -19.60
N GLN A 415 20.20 -12.56 -18.46
CA GLN A 415 21.52 -13.19 -18.42
C GLN A 415 21.49 -14.61 -19.03
N SER A 416 20.50 -15.42 -18.69
CA SER A 416 20.36 -16.78 -19.24
C SER A 416 20.10 -16.79 -20.76
N GLU A 417 19.36 -15.81 -21.29
CA GLU A 417 19.15 -15.63 -22.73
C GLU A 417 20.46 -15.27 -23.44
N ILE A 418 21.26 -14.37 -22.86
CA ILE A 418 22.58 -13.99 -23.41
C ILE A 418 23.55 -15.19 -23.39
N GLU A 419 23.54 -15.97 -22.31
CA GLU A 419 24.37 -17.18 -22.15
C GLU A 419 23.94 -18.36 -23.02
N SER A 420 22.70 -18.40 -23.49
CA SER A 420 22.19 -19.43 -24.40
C SER A 420 22.25 -19.04 -25.88
N ALA A 421 22.42 -17.74 -26.18
CA ALA A 421 22.51 -17.24 -27.55
C ALA A 421 23.77 -17.78 -28.30
N PRO A 422 23.66 -18.13 -29.59
CA PRO A 422 24.80 -18.60 -30.41
C PRO A 422 25.98 -17.61 -30.41
N VAL A 423 27.22 -18.11 -30.46
CA VAL A 423 28.45 -17.28 -30.37
C VAL A 423 28.49 -16.16 -31.43
N GLU A 424 27.89 -16.39 -32.61
CA GLU A 424 27.76 -15.42 -33.70
C GLU A 424 26.96 -14.16 -33.31
N SER A 425 25.92 -14.30 -32.48
CA SER A 425 25.08 -13.16 -32.05
C SER A 425 25.67 -12.42 -30.85
N ARG A 426 26.56 -13.04 -30.06
CA ARG A 426 27.28 -12.37 -28.95
C ARG A 426 28.34 -11.38 -29.41
N ARG A 427 28.85 -11.51 -30.65
CA ARG A 427 29.94 -10.67 -31.19
C ARG A 427 29.49 -9.46 -32.00
N ARG A 428 28.20 -9.30 -32.33
CA ARG A 428 27.73 -8.04 -32.93
C ARG A 428 27.59 -6.98 -31.85
N PRO A 429 28.39 -5.91 -31.86
CA PRO A 429 27.95 -4.69 -31.20
C PRO A 429 26.64 -4.28 -31.88
N THR A 430 25.66 -3.84 -31.12
CA THR A 430 24.49 -3.13 -31.66
C THR A 430 24.94 -1.78 -32.23
N THR A 431 25.64 -1.80 -33.36
CA THR A 431 25.87 -0.66 -34.25
C THR A 431 24.97 -0.87 -35.46
N GLY A 432 23.86 -0.14 -35.53
CA GLY A 432 22.99 -0.19 -36.70
C GLY A 432 21.56 0.23 -36.44
N ALA A 433 21.34 1.52 -36.15
CA ALA A 433 20.10 2.22 -36.50
C ALA A 433 20.39 3.72 -36.59
N GLY A 434 21.35 4.07 -37.45
CA GLY A 434 21.60 5.41 -37.92
C GLY A 434 21.92 5.31 -39.40
N GLN A 435 21.14 6.05 -40.19
CA GLN A 435 21.30 6.41 -41.61
C GLN A 435 20.73 5.49 -42.71
N GLU A 436 19.77 6.13 -43.40
CA GLU A 436 19.60 6.19 -44.86
C GLU A 436 18.83 5.08 -45.58
N THR A 437 17.59 5.41 -45.97
CA THR A 437 17.14 5.34 -47.37
C THR A 437 15.88 6.19 -47.58
N GLY A 438 15.92 7.09 -48.58
CA GLY A 438 14.79 7.47 -49.44
C GLY A 438 13.80 8.49 -48.90
#